data_AF-A0A453KVC6-F1
#
_entry.id   AF-A0A453KVC6-F1
#
_cell.length_a   1.000
_cell.length_b   1.000
_cell.length_c   1.000
_cell.angle_alpha   90.00
_cell.angle_beta   90.00
_cell.angle_gamma   90.00
#
_symmetry.space_group_name_H-M   'P 1'
#
loop_
_entity.id
_entity.type
_entity.pdbx_description
1 polymer ?
#
loop_
_entity_poly.entity_id
_entity_poly.type
_entity_poly.pdbx_seq_one_letter_code
_entity_poly.pdbx_strand_id
1 'polypeptide(L)'
;MSYNKTASITAETINPKVKIFDYEPCGEIARHAERLEQEMEKSPGSRPFPEITYCNLGNPQALGQRPITFFREVLSLCDNPALLRRDETRMLFR
;
A
#
# COMPACT_ATOMS: atom_id res chain seq x y z
N MET A 1 -26.07 5.34 -35.10
CA MET A 1 -25.68 5.77 -33.73
C MET A 1 -24.16 5.86 -33.72
N SER A 2 -23.61 7.07 -33.77
CA SER A 2 -22.17 7.29 -33.73
C SER A 2 -21.72 7.26 -32.26
N TYR A 3 -20.92 6.26 -31.88
CA TYR A 3 -20.24 6.27 -30.59
C TYR A 3 -19.33 7.49 -30.57
N ASN A 4 -19.59 8.44 -29.66
CA ASN A 4 -18.71 9.57 -29.41
C ASN A 4 -17.34 9.01 -29.02
N LYS A 5 -16.37 9.07 -29.94
CA LYS A 5 -15.01 8.58 -29.74
C LYS A 5 -14.29 9.61 -28.87
N THR A 6 -14.50 9.54 -27.56
CA THR A 6 -13.77 10.36 -26.60
C THR A 6 -12.28 10.19 -26.86
N ALA A 7 -11.54 11.31 -26.95
CA ALA A 7 -10.10 11.27 -27.18
C ALA A 7 -9.43 10.37 -26.14
N SER A 8 -8.49 9.53 -26.61
CA SER A 8 -7.74 8.63 -25.72
C SER A 8 -6.92 9.46 -24.74
N ILE A 9 -6.82 8.99 -23.49
CA ILE A 9 -6.03 9.65 -22.45
C ILE A 9 -4.55 9.33 -22.70
N THR A 10 -3.75 10.35 -22.95
CA THR A 10 -2.29 10.28 -23.11
C THR A 10 -1.58 11.24 -22.15
N ALA A 11 -0.26 11.12 -22.02
CA ALA A 11 0.54 12.06 -21.22
C ALA A 11 0.40 13.52 -21.71
N GLU A 12 0.07 13.72 -22.99
CA GLU A 12 -0.17 15.02 -23.61
C GLU A 12 -1.56 15.56 -23.23
N THR A 13 -2.58 14.70 -23.18
CA THR A 13 -3.98 15.12 -22.99
C THR A 13 -4.41 15.22 -21.53
N ILE A 14 -3.62 14.72 -20.57
CA ILE A 14 -3.96 14.83 -19.14
C ILE A 14 -3.83 16.28 -18.64
N ASN A 15 -4.50 16.56 -17.51
CA ASN A 15 -4.47 17.87 -16.86
C ASN A 15 -3.02 18.35 -16.63
N PRO A 16 -2.63 19.53 -17.13
CA PRO A 16 -1.29 20.08 -16.96
C PRO A 16 -0.82 20.16 -15.50
N LYS A 17 -1.73 20.32 -14.54
CA LYS A 17 -1.41 20.34 -13.10
C LYS A 17 -0.85 19.01 -12.60
N VAL A 18 -1.28 17.89 -13.19
CA VAL A 18 -0.76 16.55 -12.84
C VAL A 18 0.67 16.38 -13.35
N LYS A 19 1.01 17.01 -14.48
CA LYS A 19 2.35 16.90 -15.08
C LYS A 19 3.45 17.60 -14.26
N ILE A 20 3.06 18.59 -13.45
CA ILE A 20 3.96 19.38 -12.61
C ILE A 20 3.81 19.07 -11.12
N PHE A 21 2.95 18.11 -10.78
CA PHE A 21 2.72 17.73 -9.39
C PHE A 21 3.73 16.67 -8.98
N ASP A 22 4.50 16.99 -7.94
CA ASP A 22 5.46 16.07 -7.35
C ASP A 22 5.00 15.63 -5.96
N TYR A 23 5.07 14.33 -5.70
CA TYR A 23 4.81 13.73 -4.40
C TYR A 23 6.05 12.98 -3.92
N GLU A 24 6.93 13.73 -3.26
CA GLU A 24 8.25 13.28 -2.81
C GLU A 24 8.26 11.96 -2.03
N PRO A 25 7.28 11.66 -1.14
CA PRO A 25 7.31 10.40 -0.39
C PRO A 25 7.24 9.14 -1.28
N CYS A 26 6.66 9.25 -2.48
CA CYS A 26 6.68 8.21 -3.52
C CYS A 26 7.52 8.63 -4.74
N GLY A 27 8.48 9.53 -4.54
CA GLY A 27 9.34 10.07 -5.59
C GLY A 27 10.41 9.09 -6.05
N GLU A 28 11.45 9.64 -6.69
CA GLU A 28 12.49 8.86 -7.37
C GLU A 28 13.26 7.93 -6.44
N ILE A 29 13.47 8.30 -5.17
CA ILE A 29 14.15 7.45 -4.19
C ILE A 29 13.34 6.17 -3.92
N ALA A 30 12.02 6.30 -3.71
CA ALA A 30 11.15 5.15 -3.49
C ALA A 30 11.11 4.23 -4.71
N ARG A 31 10.98 4.80 -5.91
CA ARG A 31 11.03 4.04 -7.18
C ARG A 31 12.38 3.37 -7.41
N HIS A 32 13.47 4.00 -6.95
CA HIS A 32 14.79 3.41 -7.02
C HIS A 32 14.94 2.23 -6.06
N ALA A 33 14.46 2.36 -4.82
CA ALA A 33 14.38 1.26 -3.86
C ALA A 33 13.60 0.07 -4.41
N GLU A 34 12.41 0.28 -4.98
CA GLU A 34 11.61 -0.79 -5.60
C GLU A 34 12.38 -1.54 -6.70
N ARG A 35 13.12 -0.83 -7.54
CA ARG A 35 13.95 -1.46 -8.59
C ARG A 35 15.06 -2.32 -7.98
N LEU A 36 15.70 -1.82 -6.93
CA LEU A 36 16.74 -2.58 -6.22
C LEU A 36 16.17 -3.85 -5.59
N GLU A 37 14.98 -3.79 -4.98
CA GLU A 37 14.31 -4.98 -4.44
C GLU A 37 14.03 -6.02 -5.53
N GLN A 38 13.50 -5.59 -6.68
CA GLN A 38 13.26 -6.49 -7.82
C GLN A 38 14.55 -7.13 -8.36
N GLU A 39 15.66 -6.39 -8.37
CA GLU A 39 16.96 -6.91 -8.77
C GLU A 39 17.51 -7.92 -7.74
N MET A 40 17.33 -7.64 -6.45
CA MET A 40 17.71 -8.52 -5.35
C MET A 40 16.88 -9.81 -5.32
N GLU A 41 15.60 -9.75 -5.70
CA GLU A 41 14.73 -10.92 -5.84
C GLU A 41 15.17 -11.81 -7.01
N LYS A 42 15.51 -11.20 -8.16
CA LYS A 42 16.00 -11.94 -9.35
C LYS A 42 17.39 -12.50 -9.16
N SER A 43 18.25 -11.80 -8.42
CA SER A 43 19.64 -12.17 -8.22
C SER A 43 20.03 -12.00 -6.75
N PRO A 44 19.70 -12.99 -5.89
CA PRO A 44 20.04 -12.95 -4.48
C PRO A 44 21.55 -12.79 -4.26
N GLY A 45 21.94 -11.84 -3.40
CA GLY A 45 23.35 -11.52 -3.14
C GLY A 45 24.01 -10.57 -4.15
N SER A 46 23.25 -10.04 -5.13
CA SER A 46 23.74 -9.03 -6.08
C SER A 46 24.07 -7.66 -5.45
N ARG A 47 23.64 -7.43 -4.22
CA ARG A 47 23.81 -6.18 -3.46
C ARG A 47 24.56 -6.45 -2.15
N PRO A 48 25.29 -5.46 -1.59
CA PRO A 48 26.06 -5.61 -0.35
C PRO A 48 25.19 -5.60 0.92
N PHE A 49 23.87 -5.66 0.78
CA PHE A 49 22.87 -5.67 1.85
C PHE A 49 21.78 -6.70 1.54
N PRO A 50 21.15 -7.31 2.55
CA PRO A 50 20.19 -8.40 2.35
C PRO A 50 18.78 -7.92 2.05
N GLU A 51 18.41 -6.69 2.45
CA GLU A 51 17.07 -6.13 2.29
C GLU A 51 17.12 -4.60 2.24
N ILE A 52 16.00 -3.98 1.84
CA ILE A 52 15.80 -2.54 1.90
C ILE A 52 14.82 -2.23 3.04
N THR A 53 15.18 -1.28 3.91
CA THR A 53 14.31 -0.79 4.98
C THR A 53 13.75 0.58 4.60
N TYR A 54 12.42 0.67 4.45
CA TYR A 54 11.73 1.91 4.11
C TYR A 54 11.58 2.84 5.31
N CYS A 55 12.43 3.87 5.35
CA CYS A 55 12.38 4.96 6.35
C CYS A 55 11.88 6.30 5.76
N ASN A 56 11.32 6.27 4.55
CA ASN A 56 10.85 7.43 3.79
C ASN A 56 9.43 7.88 4.16
N LEU A 57 8.62 6.99 4.74
CA LEU A 57 7.23 7.23 5.10
C LEU A 57 7.00 6.92 6.58
N GLY A 58 6.15 7.73 7.22
CA GLY A 58 5.65 7.47 8.55
C GLY A 58 4.70 6.29 8.58
N ASN A 59 5.20 5.07 8.35
CA ASN A 59 4.47 3.82 8.44
C ASN A 59 5.03 2.93 9.56
N PRO A 60 4.69 3.22 10.83
CA PRO A 60 5.18 2.44 11.96
C PRO A 60 4.83 0.95 11.90
N GLN A 61 3.69 0.58 11.29
CA GLN A 61 3.27 -0.83 11.20
C GLN A 61 4.18 -1.61 10.25
N ALA A 62 4.64 -0.99 9.14
CA ALA A 62 5.67 -1.59 8.29
C ALA A 62 7.01 -1.80 9.02
N LEU A 63 7.27 -1.01 10.06
CA LEU A 63 8.45 -1.10 10.92
C LEU A 63 8.21 -1.90 12.22
N GLY A 64 7.12 -2.68 12.29
CA GLY A 64 6.88 -3.62 13.38
C GLY A 64 6.01 -3.10 14.53
N GLN A 65 5.43 -1.89 14.43
CA GLN A 65 4.41 -1.47 15.39
C GLN A 65 3.21 -2.41 15.30
N ARG A 66 2.91 -3.12 16.41
CA ARG A 66 1.74 -3.98 16.48
C ARG A 66 0.45 -3.14 16.44
N PRO A 67 -0.56 -3.54 15.65
CA PRO A 67 -1.87 -2.90 15.70
C PRO A 67 -2.48 -2.98 17.10
N ILE A 68 -3.30 -1.99 17.46
CA ILE A 68 -4.03 -1.98 18.72
C ILE A 68 -5.16 -3.01 18.64
N THR A 69 -5.15 -3.98 19.55
CA THR A 69 -6.08 -5.13 19.57
C THR A 69 -7.53 -4.67 19.54
N PHE A 70 -7.95 -3.83 20.48
CA PHE A 70 -9.33 -3.35 20.58
C PHE A 70 -9.90 -2.80 19.26
N PHE A 71 -9.12 -1.98 18.54
CA PHE A 71 -9.56 -1.45 17.25
C PHE A 71 -9.71 -2.54 16.19
N ARG A 72 -8.79 -3.51 16.14
CA ARG A 72 -8.89 -4.63 15.20
C ARG A 72 -10.10 -5.53 15.50
N GLU A 73 -10.39 -5.76 16.77
CA GLU A 73 -11.52 -6.58 17.20
C GLU A 73 -12.85 -5.93 16.80
N VAL A 74 -13.03 -4.65 17.10
CA VAL A 74 -14.23 -3.90 16.71
C VAL A 74 -14.39 -3.86 15.19
N LEU A 75 -13.32 -3.55 14.44
CA LEU A 75 -13.37 -3.53 12.97
C LEU A 75 -13.77 -4.89 12.41
N SER A 76 -13.24 -5.99 12.96
CA SER A 76 -13.58 -7.34 12.49
C SER A 76 -15.05 -7.70 12.69
N LEU A 77 -15.69 -7.20 13.76
CA LEU A 77 -17.12 -7.37 14.03
C LEU A 77 -17.98 -6.52 13.08
N CYS A 78 -17.51 -5.31 12.74
CA CYS A 78 -18.18 -4.45 11.76
C CYS A 78 -18.13 -5.03 10.34
N ASP A 79 -16.97 -5.57 9.95
CA ASP A 79 -16.77 -6.19 8.63
C ASP A 79 -17.51 -7.52 8.49
N ASN A 80 -17.70 -8.25 9.59
CA ASN A 80 -18.48 -9.49 9.62
C ASN A 80 -19.51 -9.51 10.77
N PRO A 81 -20.66 -8.83 10.60
CA PRO A 81 -21.68 -8.73 11.65
C PRO A 81 -22.32 -10.07 12.04
N ALA A 82 -22.18 -11.11 11.22
CA ALA A 82 -22.69 -12.45 11.55
C ALA A 82 -22.00 -13.05 12.79
N LEU A 83 -20.77 -12.62 13.09
CA LEU A 83 -20.05 -13.02 14.30
C LEU A 83 -20.79 -12.61 15.58
N LEU A 84 -21.53 -11.50 15.56
CA LEU A 84 -22.28 -11.04 16.73
C LEU A 84 -23.39 -12.02 17.17
N ARG A 85 -23.81 -12.92 16.28
CA ARG A 85 -24.88 -13.91 16.55
C ARG A 85 -24.35 -15.28 16.99
N ARG A 86 -23.03 -15.42 17.11
CA ARG A 86 -22.37 -16.67 17.48
C ARG A 86 -21.97 -16.63 18.93
N ASP A 87 -22.35 -17.65 19.70
CA ASP A 87 -21.98 -17.73 21.11
C ASP A 87 -20.46 -17.85 21.31
N GLU A 88 -19.76 -18.47 20.35
CA GLU A 88 -18.30 -18.66 20.42
C GLU A 88 -17.52 -17.35 20.27
N THR A 89 -18.15 -16.31 19.71
CA THR A 89 -17.52 -14.99 19.50
C THR A 89 -16.99 -14.39 20.80
N ARG A 90 -17.64 -14.66 21.92
CA ARG A 90 -17.20 -14.20 23.25
C ARG A 90 -15.86 -14.81 23.69
N MET A 91 -15.43 -15.92 23.09
CA MET A 91 -14.15 -16.56 23.37
C MET A 91 -13.01 -16.00 22.51
N LEU A 92 -13.34 -15.33 21.39
CA LEU A 92 -12.37 -14.81 20.42
C LEU A 92 -11.86 -13.41 20.77
N PHE A 93 -12.72 -12.60 21.38
CA PHE A 93 -12.43 -11.22 21.74
C PHE A 93 -12.23 -11.11 23.25
N ARG A 94 -11.17 -10.41 23.68
CA ARG A 94 -10.79 -10.30 25.10
C ARG A 94 -11.30 -9.02 25.75
#